data_AF-A0A945GM46-F1
#
_entry.id   AF-A0A945GM46-F1
#
_cell.length_a   1.000
_cell.length_b   1.000
_cell.length_c   1.000
_cell.angle_alpha   90.00
_cell.angle_beta   90.00
_cell.angle_gamma   90.00
#
_symmetry.space_group_name_H-M   'P 1'
#
loop_
_entity.id
_entity.type
_entity.pdbx_description
1 polymer ?
#
loop_
_entity_poly.entity_id
_entity_poly.type
_entity_poly.pdbx_seq_one_letter_code
_entity_poly.pdbx_strand_id
1 'polypeptide(L)'
;PYRMIASGLGDLMSKPVSNADWRLAYRLLGVAYATRVMDLIDAGSDLLKGVASRLPERDIEAVGKLTASLCISGLAMGLAGSSAPSSGGEHLISHYLDMTHFAWGEPHDFHGCQVGVGTITTASLYERLTAMSPDQIDIDACLAAHPTWDERAAQVQERFGILTDAVLPHSKEGHPSREELGDRLQLLKREWDSILSDAPQTLLPTRDLIAELKAADCPSSFPEIDVTPERARRAVIYSRDIRARYTILHLGADLGLLEQWTDEVLAKYHNIG
;
A
#
# COMPACT_ATOMS: atom_id res chain seq x y z
N PRO A 1 14.79 8.18 20.46
CA PRO A 1 14.70 6.74 20.79
C PRO A 1 14.97 5.91 19.54
N TYR A 2 15.68 4.77 19.62
CA TYR A 2 16.08 4.02 18.41
C TYR A 2 14.89 3.52 17.57
N ARG A 3 13.80 3.07 18.19
CA ARG A 3 12.58 2.65 17.48
C ARG A 3 12.02 3.72 16.52
N MET A 4 12.21 5.02 16.82
CA MET A 4 11.81 6.10 15.91
C MET A 4 12.69 6.20 14.67
N ILE A 5 13.97 5.84 14.78
CA ILE A 5 14.91 5.76 13.63
C ILE A 5 14.49 4.57 12.75
N ALA A 6 14.27 3.40 13.34
CA ALA A 6 13.78 2.22 12.62
C ALA A 6 12.42 2.49 11.94
N SER A 7 11.49 3.14 12.64
CA SER A 7 10.23 3.60 12.05
C SER A 7 10.46 4.55 10.86
N GLY A 8 11.43 5.45 10.91
CA GLY A 8 11.76 6.31 9.77
C GLY A 8 12.19 5.52 8.54
N LEU A 9 12.91 4.40 8.71
CA LEU A 9 13.25 3.51 7.61
C LEU A 9 12.01 2.78 7.09
N GLY A 10 11.17 2.23 7.99
CA GLY A 10 9.96 1.51 7.61
C GLY A 10 8.99 2.37 6.79
N ASP A 11 8.86 3.65 7.13
CA ASP A 11 8.16 4.63 6.30
C ASP A 11 8.82 4.76 4.92
N LEU A 12 10.14 4.95 4.86
CA LEU A 12 10.84 5.17 3.59
C LEU A 12 10.87 3.96 2.64
N MET A 13 10.80 2.74 3.17
CA MET A 13 10.73 1.53 2.35
C MET A 13 9.43 1.45 1.53
N SER A 14 8.40 2.23 1.89
CA SER A 14 7.15 2.28 1.13
C SER A 14 7.27 2.87 -0.25
N LYS A 15 8.26 3.75 -0.48
CA LYS A 15 8.25 4.71 -1.59
C LYS A 15 8.14 4.03 -2.95
N PRO A 16 8.90 2.95 -3.24
CA PRO A 16 8.70 2.17 -4.45
C PRO A 16 7.27 1.68 -4.67
N VAL A 17 6.60 1.22 -3.61
CA VAL A 17 5.22 0.71 -3.71
C VAL A 17 4.22 1.85 -3.86
N SER A 18 4.37 2.94 -3.10
CA SER A 18 3.55 4.15 -3.27
C SER A 18 3.64 4.68 -4.70
N ASN A 19 4.83 4.64 -5.28
CA ASN A 19 5.12 5.03 -6.65
C ASN A 19 4.41 4.15 -7.67
N ALA A 20 4.46 2.83 -7.48
CA ALA A 20 3.74 1.87 -8.31
C ALA A 20 2.22 2.11 -8.24
N ASP A 21 1.68 2.41 -7.06
CA ASP A 21 0.27 2.74 -6.87
C ASP A 21 -0.12 4.03 -7.59
N TRP A 22 0.68 5.10 -7.45
CA TRP A 22 0.39 6.38 -8.10
C TRP A 22 0.41 6.25 -9.62
N ARG A 23 1.37 5.48 -10.15
CA ARG A 23 1.43 5.19 -11.58
C ARG A 23 0.27 4.33 -12.04
N LEU A 24 -0.11 3.30 -11.27
CA LEU A 24 -1.26 2.46 -11.57
C LEU A 24 -2.53 3.31 -11.68
N ALA A 25 -2.75 4.20 -10.71
CA ALA A 25 -3.85 5.15 -10.73
C ALA A 25 -3.78 6.09 -11.95
N TYR A 26 -2.60 6.60 -12.31
CA TYR A 26 -2.44 7.44 -13.51
C TYR A 26 -2.84 6.69 -14.78
N ARG A 27 -2.36 5.45 -14.94
CA ARG A 27 -2.59 4.68 -16.16
C ARG A 27 -4.05 4.23 -16.30
N LEU A 28 -4.73 3.94 -15.20
CA LEU A 28 -6.10 3.41 -15.23
C LEU A 28 -7.19 4.47 -15.04
N LEU A 29 -6.90 5.57 -14.34
CA LEU A 29 -7.88 6.62 -13.99
C LEU A 29 -7.50 8.00 -14.53
N GLY A 30 -6.31 8.16 -15.11
CA GLY A 30 -5.87 9.45 -15.65
C GLY A 30 -5.60 10.52 -14.58
N VAL A 31 -5.36 10.13 -13.32
CA VAL A 31 -5.03 11.09 -12.25
C VAL A 31 -3.71 11.82 -12.55
N ALA A 32 -3.53 13.04 -12.01
CA ALA A 32 -2.30 13.79 -12.23
C ALA A 32 -1.06 13.00 -11.77
N TYR A 33 -0.03 12.96 -12.63
CA TYR A 33 1.22 12.24 -12.39
C TYR A 33 2.42 13.08 -12.88
N ALA A 34 3.46 13.18 -12.06
CA ALA A 34 4.61 14.02 -12.35
C ALA A 34 5.91 13.22 -12.32
N THR A 35 6.43 12.86 -13.50
CA THR A 35 7.67 12.07 -13.65
C THR A 35 8.86 12.68 -12.93
N ARG A 36 9.02 14.00 -12.95
CA ARG A 36 10.11 14.70 -12.23
C ARG A 36 10.03 14.57 -10.71
N VAL A 37 8.83 14.38 -10.15
CA VAL A 37 8.68 14.10 -8.72
C VAL A 37 9.16 12.68 -8.42
N MET A 38 8.98 11.75 -9.35
CA MET A 38 9.47 10.38 -9.23
C MET A 38 10.99 10.32 -9.23
N ASP A 39 11.64 11.07 -10.13
CA ASP A 39 13.10 11.18 -10.15
C ASP A 39 13.66 11.63 -8.78
N LEU A 40 12.93 12.51 -8.08
CA LEU A 40 13.28 12.96 -6.75
C LEU A 40 13.09 11.87 -5.68
N ILE A 41 12.00 11.10 -5.75
CA ILE A 41 11.77 9.95 -4.85
C ILE A 41 12.83 8.85 -5.08
N ASP A 42 13.19 8.57 -6.32
CA ASP A 42 14.20 7.58 -6.68
C ASP A 42 15.58 8.00 -6.15
N ALA A 43 15.93 9.28 -6.32
CA ALA A 43 17.14 9.84 -5.71
C ALA A 43 17.14 9.74 -4.18
N GLY A 44 15.99 9.95 -3.54
CA GLY A 44 15.82 9.74 -2.09
C GLY A 44 15.99 8.27 -1.69
N SER A 45 15.50 7.34 -2.51
CA SER A 45 15.60 5.89 -2.29
C SER A 45 17.04 5.40 -2.47
N ASP A 46 17.78 5.98 -3.42
CA ASP A 46 19.20 5.67 -3.64
C ASP A 46 20.07 5.99 -2.43
N LEU A 47 19.72 7.01 -1.64
CA LEU A 47 20.43 7.33 -0.39
C LEU A 47 20.32 6.23 0.66
N LEU A 48 19.31 5.36 0.57
CA LEU A 48 19.05 4.30 1.56
C LEU A 48 19.85 3.03 1.31
N LYS A 49 20.55 2.93 0.17
CA LYS A 49 21.42 1.79 -0.14
C LYS A 49 22.50 1.63 0.94
N GLY A 50 22.47 0.48 1.63
CA GLY A 50 23.40 0.16 2.71
C GLY A 50 23.19 0.96 4.01
N VAL A 51 22.03 1.61 4.17
CA VAL A 51 21.67 2.33 5.40
C VAL A 51 21.17 1.39 6.48
N ALA A 52 20.28 0.45 6.15
CA ALA A 52 19.52 -0.33 7.12
C ALA A 52 20.40 -1.02 8.18
N SER A 53 21.41 -1.79 7.75
CA SER A 53 22.31 -2.55 8.64
C SER A 53 23.18 -1.69 9.57
N ARG A 54 23.30 -0.39 9.28
CA ARG A 54 24.08 0.57 10.09
C ARG A 54 23.22 1.34 11.09
N LEU A 55 21.88 1.28 10.96
CA LEU A 55 20.97 1.98 11.87
C LEU A 55 20.99 1.45 13.31
N PRO A 56 21.09 0.13 13.59
CA PRO A 56 21.16 -0.39 14.98
C PRO A 56 22.31 0.21 15.80
N GLU A 57 23.44 0.44 15.14
CA GLU A 57 24.64 1.06 15.74
C GLU A 57 24.52 2.59 15.86
N ARG A 58 23.42 3.18 15.37
CA ARG A 58 23.20 4.63 15.28
C ARG A 58 24.32 5.35 14.56
N ASP A 59 24.83 4.73 13.51
CA ASP A 59 25.83 5.33 12.64
C ASP A 59 25.34 6.70 12.14
N ILE A 60 26.16 7.73 12.37
CA ILE A 60 25.80 9.12 12.11
C ILE A 60 25.53 9.37 10.62
N GLU A 61 26.31 8.73 9.75
CA GLU A 61 26.17 8.88 8.30
C GLU A 61 24.88 8.20 7.81
N ALA A 62 24.59 7.00 8.31
CA ALA A 62 23.38 6.26 7.98
C ALA A 62 22.12 7.00 8.45
N VAL A 63 22.12 7.52 9.69
CA VAL A 63 21.03 8.37 10.21
C VAL A 63 20.90 9.67 9.42
N GLY A 64 22.02 10.26 8.99
CA GLY A 64 22.05 11.45 8.14
C GLY A 64 21.41 11.20 6.77
N LYS A 65 21.73 10.09 6.11
CA LYS A 65 21.14 9.65 4.84
C LYS A 65 19.64 9.37 4.98
N LEU A 66 19.25 8.66 6.04
CA LEU A 66 17.84 8.42 6.37
C LEU A 66 17.07 9.74 6.49
N THR A 67 17.62 10.68 7.26
CA THR A 67 17.01 12.01 7.48
C THR A 67 16.90 12.79 6.16
N ALA A 68 17.96 12.80 5.34
CA ALA A 68 17.93 13.46 4.05
C ALA A 68 16.86 12.86 3.12
N SER A 69 16.73 11.53 3.10
CA SER A 69 15.69 10.83 2.32
C SER A 69 14.27 11.19 2.80
N LEU A 70 14.04 11.27 4.12
CA LEU A 70 12.77 11.77 4.69
C LEU A 70 12.45 13.19 4.22
N CYS A 71 13.44 14.10 4.24
CA CYS A 71 13.27 15.46 3.75
C CYS A 71 12.95 15.50 2.24
N ILE A 72 13.61 14.66 1.44
CA ILE A 72 13.36 14.53 0.00
C ILE A 72 11.93 14.05 -0.26
N SER A 73 11.44 13.05 0.47
CA SER A 73 10.04 12.59 0.39
C SER A 73 9.05 13.71 0.72
N GLY A 74 9.33 14.51 1.76
CA GLY A 74 8.52 15.69 2.09
C GLY A 74 8.49 16.75 0.97
N LEU A 75 9.64 17.04 0.37
CA LEU A 75 9.74 17.96 -0.77
C LEU A 75 8.99 17.43 -2.00
N ALA A 76 9.10 16.13 -2.29
CA ALA A 76 8.40 15.49 -3.39
C ALA A 76 6.87 15.59 -3.23
N MET A 77 6.34 15.35 -2.03
CA MET A 77 4.91 15.55 -1.76
C MET A 77 4.48 17.02 -1.94
N GLY A 78 5.31 17.96 -1.49
CA GLY A 78 5.07 19.40 -1.69
C GLY A 78 5.02 19.80 -3.16
N LEU A 79 5.93 19.27 -3.99
CA LEU A 79 5.97 19.53 -5.43
C LEU A 79 4.80 18.85 -6.18
N ALA A 80 4.38 17.67 -5.74
CA ALA A 80 3.22 16.99 -6.31
C ALA A 80 1.87 17.62 -5.92
N GLY A 81 1.83 18.42 -4.85
CA GLY A 81 0.58 18.88 -4.25
C GLY A 81 -0.28 17.74 -3.68
N SER A 82 0.34 16.57 -3.44
CA SER A 82 -0.32 15.34 -3.02
C SER A 82 0.68 14.43 -2.32
N SER A 83 0.19 13.59 -1.40
CA SER A 83 1.01 12.55 -0.78
C SER A 83 1.22 11.31 -1.66
N ALA A 84 0.60 11.23 -2.85
CA ALA A 84 0.70 10.09 -3.76
C ALA A 84 2.12 9.54 -4.01
N PRO A 85 3.17 10.37 -4.22
CA PRO A 85 4.56 9.89 -4.37
C PRO A 85 5.16 9.22 -3.13
N SER A 86 4.48 9.22 -1.98
CA SER A 86 5.04 8.70 -0.73
C SER A 86 4.01 7.97 0.13
N SER A 87 2.79 7.77 -0.38
CA SER A 87 1.69 7.15 0.36
C SER A 87 0.75 6.41 -0.62
N GLY A 88 0.78 5.09 -0.57
CA GLY A 88 -0.05 4.17 -1.34
C GLY A 88 -0.89 3.26 -0.44
N GLY A 89 -1.13 2.03 -0.87
CA GLY A 89 -1.91 1.03 -0.16
C GLY A 89 -1.31 0.65 1.19
N GLU A 90 0.02 0.65 1.30
CA GLU A 90 0.72 0.38 2.56
C GLU A 90 0.42 1.42 3.64
N HIS A 91 0.24 2.68 3.24
CA HIS A 91 -0.19 3.73 4.15
C HIS A 91 -1.66 3.61 4.50
N LEU A 92 -2.51 3.18 3.56
CA LEU A 92 -3.92 2.90 3.87
C LEU A 92 -4.02 1.80 4.96
N ILE A 93 -3.21 0.76 4.87
CA ILE A 93 -3.14 -0.30 5.89
C ILE A 93 -2.73 0.30 7.25
N SER A 94 -1.67 1.10 7.31
CA SER A 94 -1.26 1.77 8.56
C SER A 94 -2.36 2.69 9.12
N HIS A 95 -2.98 3.53 8.28
CA HIS A 95 -4.05 4.42 8.70
C HIS A 95 -5.28 3.66 9.20
N TYR A 96 -5.61 2.51 8.62
CA TYR A 96 -6.65 1.65 9.17
C TYR A 96 -6.32 1.18 10.59
N LEU A 97 -5.07 0.76 10.85
CA LEU A 97 -4.63 0.37 12.19
C LEU A 97 -4.71 1.55 13.18
N ASP A 98 -4.36 2.76 12.74
CA ASP A 98 -4.46 3.98 13.57
C ASP A 98 -5.92 4.36 13.88
N MET A 99 -6.77 4.34 12.86
CA MET A 99 -8.20 4.65 13.01
C MET A 99 -8.89 3.67 13.95
N THR A 100 -8.58 2.37 13.81
CA THR A 100 -9.16 1.32 14.65
C THR A 100 -8.63 1.35 16.08
N HIS A 101 -7.36 1.74 16.27
CA HIS A 101 -6.83 2.04 17.60
C HIS A 101 -7.60 3.18 18.27
N PHE A 102 -7.82 4.29 17.57
CA PHE A 102 -8.54 5.43 18.13
C PHE A 102 -10.01 5.09 18.45
N ALA A 103 -10.67 4.35 17.56
CA ALA A 103 -12.07 3.99 17.71
C ALA A 103 -12.34 2.95 18.79
N TRP A 104 -11.46 1.94 18.92
CA TRP A 104 -11.74 0.73 19.71
C TRP A 104 -10.62 0.32 20.67
N GLY A 105 -9.53 1.09 20.75
CA GLY A 105 -8.39 0.78 21.62
C GLY A 105 -7.57 -0.43 21.16
N GLU A 106 -7.72 -0.86 19.90
CA GLU A 106 -6.94 -1.97 19.32
C GLU A 106 -5.44 -1.61 19.29
N PRO A 107 -4.48 -2.57 19.36
CA PRO A 107 -3.05 -2.25 19.39
C PRO A 107 -2.56 -1.38 18.23
N HIS A 108 -1.52 -0.57 18.41
CA HIS A 108 -0.83 0.08 17.29
C HIS A 108 0.66 0.23 17.61
N ASP A 109 1.45 0.51 16.58
CA ASP A 109 2.87 0.78 16.70
C ASP A 109 3.21 2.10 15.99
N PHE A 110 4.46 2.54 16.02
CA PHE A 110 4.89 3.72 15.28
C PHE A 110 4.49 3.61 13.80
N HIS A 111 4.02 4.74 13.25
CA HIS A 111 3.50 4.83 11.89
C HIS A 111 4.38 4.12 10.85
N GLY A 112 5.68 4.43 10.86
CA GLY A 112 6.59 3.83 9.89
C GLY A 112 6.86 2.33 10.10
N CYS A 113 6.72 1.80 11.33
CA CYS A 113 6.73 0.36 11.56
C CYS A 113 5.51 -0.31 10.90
N GLN A 114 4.32 0.27 11.07
CA GLN A 114 3.10 -0.22 10.42
C GLN A 114 3.19 -0.11 8.89
N VAL A 115 3.70 1.02 8.38
CA VAL A 115 3.93 1.24 6.95
C VAL A 115 4.93 0.23 6.39
N GLY A 116 6.00 -0.09 7.11
CA GLY A 116 6.97 -1.12 6.71
C GLY A 116 6.31 -2.50 6.54
N VAL A 117 5.47 -2.90 7.50
CA VAL A 117 4.68 -4.16 7.40
C VAL A 117 3.69 -4.09 6.24
N GLY A 118 2.99 -2.96 6.08
CA GLY A 118 2.08 -2.74 4.95
C GLY A 118 2.79 -2.80 3.60
N THR A 119 4.05 -2.34 3.53
CA THR A 119 4.87 -2.33 2.31
C THR A 119 5.20 -3.75 1.87
N ILE A 120 5.54 -4.64 2.81
CA ILE A 120 5.73 -6.08 2.54
C ILE A 120 4.43 -6.64 1.94
N THR A 121 3.29 -6.33 2.55
CA THR A 121 1.99 -6.82 2.08
C THR A 121 1.69 -6.34 0.66
N THR A 122 1.77 -5.03 0.40
CA THR A 122 1.42 -4.47 -0.91
C THR A 122 2.43 -4.82 -2.01
N ALA A 123 3.72 -4.89 -1.71
CA ALA A 123 4.73 -5.42 -2.63
C ALA A 123 4.40 -6.87 -3.01
N SER A 124 3.99 -7.69 -2.04
CA SER A 124 3.57 -9.06 -2.33
C SER A 124 2.29 -9.15 -3.17
N LEU A 125 1.35 -8.20 -3.04
CA LEU A 125 0.18 -8.14 -3.92
C LEU A 125 0.57 -7.80 -5.36
N TYR A 126 1.58 -6.93 -5.55
CA TYR A 126 2.17 -6.70 -6.87
C TYR A 126 2.88 -7.94 -7.43
N GLU A 127 3.56 -8.74 -6.61
CA GLU A 127 4.10 -10.04 -7.05
C GLU A 127 2.97 -10.98 -7.53
N ARG A 128 1.78 -10.95 -6.89
CA ARG A 128 0.62 -11.71 -7.37
C ARG A 128 0.13 -11.21 -8.71
N LEU A 129 -0.01 -9.90 -8.86
CA LEU A 129 -0.47 -9.28 -10.10
C LEU A 129 0.48 -9.60 -11.27
N THR A 130 1.79 -9.48 -11.06
CA THR A 130 2.80 -9.73 -12.10
C THR A 130 2.95 -11.21 -12.45
N ALA A 131 2.52 -12.13 -11.58
CA ALA A 131 2.46 -13.56 -11.87
C ALA A 131 1.21 -13.98 -12.68
N MET A 132 0.26 -13.08 -12.90
CA MET A 132 -0.94 -13.34 -13.71
C MET A 132 -0.72 -13.10 -15.20
N SER A 133 -1.60 -13.67 -16.01
CA SER A 133 -1.85 -13.30 -17.40
C SER A 133 -3.15 -12.50 -17.53
N PRO A 134 -3.24 -11.52 -18.46
CA PRO A 134 -4.49 -10.80 -18.72
C PRO A 134 -5.64 -11.74 -19.15
N ASP A 135 -5.35 -12.91 -19.69
CA ASP A 135 -6.36 -13.91 -20.08
C ASP A 135 -7.12 -14.47 -18.88
N GLN A 136 -6.56 -14.39 -17.67
CA GLN A 136 -7.20 -14.83 -16.44
C GLN A 136 -8.25 -13.82 -15.92
N ILE A 137 -8.32 -12.61 -16.51
CA ILE A 137 -9.30 -11.60 -16.12
C ILE A 137 -10.64 -11.87 -16.81
N ASP A 138 -11.60 -12.36 -16.05
CA ASP A 138 -13.00 -12.49 -16.45
C ASP A 138 -13.77 -11.20 -16.08
N ILE A 139 -13.91 -10.30 -17.06
CA ILE A 139 -14.56 -9.00 -16.85
C ILE A 139 -16.04 -9.18 -16.49
N ASP A 140 -16.75 -10.12 -17.13
CA ASP A 140 -18.17 -10.33 -16.88
C ASP A 140 -18.40 -10.83 -15.44
N ALA A 141 -17.54 -11.73 -14.95
CA ALA A 141 -17.57 -12.17 -13.56
C ALA A 141 -17.25 -11.02 -12.58
N CYS A 142 -16.25 -10.19 -12.89
CA CYS A 142 -15.91 -9.02 -12.05
C CYS A 142 -17.10 -8.04 -11.97
N LEU A 143 -17.72 -7.73 -13.10
CA LEU A 143 -18.90 -6.86 -13.16
C LEU A 143 -20.10 -7.48 -12.43
N ALA A 144 -20.32 -8.79 -12.56
CA ALA A 144 -21.39 -9.50 -11.85
C ALA A 144 -21.20 -9.46 -10.33
N ALA A 145 -19.96 -9.60 -9.85
CA ALA A 145 -19.62 -9.55 -8.43
C ALA A 145 -19.52 -8.13 -7.85
N HIS A 146 -19.45 -7.08 -8.70
CA HIS A 146 -19.37 -5.70 -8.25
C HIS A 146 -20.65 -5.28 -7.52
N PRO A 147 -20.57 -4.94 -6.21
CA PRO A 147 -21.75 -4.61 -5.43
C PRO A 147 -22.37 -3.30 -5.92
N THR A 148 -23.68 -3.17 -5.73
CA THR A 148 -24.34 -1.86 -5.82
C THR A 148 -23.83 -0.92 -4.73
N TRP A 149 -24.02 0.38 -4.91
CA TRP A 149 -23.65 1.35 -3.89
C TRP A 149 -24.38 1.10 -2.56
N ASP A 150 -25.65 0.70 -2.58
CA ASP A 150 -26.40 0.43 -1.34
C ASP A 150 -25.83 -0.78 -0.57
N GLU A 151 -25.46 -1.85 -1.29
CA GLU A 151 -24.77 -3.00 -0.70
C GLU A 151 -23.39 -2.60 -0.16
N ARG A 152 -22.64 -1.78 -0.90
CA ARG A 152 -21.33 -1.28 -0.46
C ARG A 152 -21.45 -0.39 0.78
N ALA A 153 -22.43 0.50 0.82
CA ALA A 153 -22.70 1.37 1.95
C ALA A 153 -23.06 0.56 3.21
N ALA A 154 -23.88 -0.49 3.06
CA ALA A 154 -24.19 -1.42 4.15
C ALA A 154 -22.94 -2.14 4.67
N GLN A 155 -22.07 -2.62 3.78
CA GLN A 155 -20.78 -3.22 4.17
C GLN A 155 -19.88 -2.23 4.92
N VAL A 156 -19.79 -0.98 4.46
CA VAL A 156 -19.00 0.07 5.15
C VAL A 156 -19.59 0.35 6.52
N GLN A 157 -20.92 0.40 6.65
CA GLN A 157 -21.59 0.58 7.93
C GLN A 157 -21.27 -0.55 8.91
N GLU A 158 -21.36 -1.80 8.46
CA GLU A 158 -21.05 -2.99 9.26
C GLU A 158 -19.57 -3.01 9.69
N ARG A 159 -18.65 -2.72 8.77
CA ARG A 159 -17.19 -2.83 9.01
C ARG A 159 -16.62 -1.72 9.88
N PHE A 160 -17.17 -0.51 9.76
CA PHE A 160 -16.58 0.69 10.37
C PHE A 160 -17.39 1.23 11.56
N GLY A 161 -18.64 0.83 11.75
CA GLY A 161 -19.44 1.19 12.94
C GLY A 161 -19.39 2.69 13.25
N ILE A 162 -18.77 3.07 14.37
CA ILE A 162 -18.64 4.49 14.77
C ILE A 162 -17.81 5.35 13.81
N LEU A 163 -16.99 4.72 12.95
CA LEU A 163 -16.18 5.41 11.93
C LEU A 163 -16.92 5.60 10.60
N THR A 164 -18.13 5.06 10.44
CA THR A 164 -18.85 5.05 9.16
C THR A 164 -19.03 6.44 8.57
N ASP A 165 -19.40 7.43 9.37
CA ASP A 165 -19.63 8.80 8.87
C ASP A 165 -18.36 9.43 8.26
N ALA A 166 -17.18 9.08 8.78
CA ALA A 166 -15.90 9.54 8.25
C ALA A 166 -15.46 8.77 6.99
N VAL A 167 -15.80 7.48 6.90
CA VAL A 167 -15.34 6.58 5.82
C VAL A 167 -16.26 6.61 4.61
N LEU A 168 -17.58 6.74 4.81
CA LEU A 168 -18.58 6.61 3.76
C LEU A 168 -18.37 7.58 2.58
N PRO A 169 -18.01 8.88 2.78
CA PRO A 169 -17.73 9.77 1.66
C PRO A 169 -16.57 9.31 0.78
N HIS A 170 -15.50 8.80 1.40
CA HIS A 170 -14.33 8.29 0.69
C HIS A 170 -14.61 6.97 -0.03
N SER A 171 -15.32 6.05 0.62
CA SER A 171 -15.75 4.81 -0.01
C SER A 171 -16.67 5.09 -1.20
N LYS A 172 -17.53 6.11 -1.12
CA LYS A 172 -18.41 6.52 -2.23
C LYS A 172 -17.64 7.08 -3.41
N GLU A 173 -16.69 7.99 -3.16
CA GLU A 173 -15.83 8.56 -4.19
C GLU A 173 -14.97 7.49 -4.87
N GLY A 174 -14.50 6.49 -4.12
CA GLY A 174 -13.71 5.37 -4.64
C GLY A 174 -14.52 4.23 -5.28
N HIS A 175 -15.85 4.25 -5.20
CA HIS A 175 -16.71 3.18 -5.72
C HIS A 175 -17.15 3.48 -7.18
N PRO A 176 -16.57 2.81 -8.18
CA PRO A 176 -16.92 3.06 -9.58
C PRO A 176 -18.33 2.55 -9.90
N SER A 177 -18.96 3.16 -10.89
CA SER A 177 -20.08 2.55 -11.59
C SER A 177 -19.65 1.27 -12.32
N ARG A 178 -20.61 0.42 -12.68
CA ARG A 178 -20.34 -0.80 -13.47
C ARG A 178 -19.71 -0.49 -14.83
N GLU A 179 -20.07 0.63 -15.45
CA GLU A 179 -19.49 1.08 -16.71
C GLU A 179 -18.01 1.47 -16.52
N GLU A 180 -17.72 2.33 -15.54
CA GLU A 180 -16.33 2.74 -15.23
C GLU A 180 -15.44 1.57 -14.85
N LEU A 181 -15.95 0.59 -14.09
CA LEU A 181 -15.23 -0.64 -13.77
C LEU A 181 -14.94 -1.45 -15.05
N GLY A 182 -15.94 -1.60 -15.93
CA GLY A 182 -15.80 -2.32 -17.19
C GLY A 182 -14.72 -1.71 -18.08
N ASP A 183 -14.77 -0.39 -18.28
CA ASP A 183 -13.78 0.35 -19.05
C ASP A 183 -12.37 0.22 -18.47
N ARG A 184 -12.25 0.31 -17.13
CA ARG A 184 -10.98 0.15 -16.42
C ARG A 184 -10.38 -1.24 -16.63
N LEU A 185 -11.17 -2.30 -16.49
CA LEU A 185 -10.71 -3.67 -16.66
C LEU A 185 -10.35 -3.98 -18.13
N GLN A 186 -11.11 -3.43 -19.09
CA GLN A 186 -10.76 -3.53 -20.51
C GLN A 186 -9.45 -2.82 -20.83
N LEU A 187 -9.24 -1.60 -20.29
CA LEU A 187 -7.99 -0.86 -20.41
C LEU A 187 -6.83 -1.64 -19.80
N LEU A 188 -7.03 -2.22 -18.61
CA LEU A 188 -6.03 -3.06 -17.94
C LEU A 188 -5.62 -4.26 -18.81
N LYS A 189 -6.58 -4.99 -19.38
CA LYS A 189 -6.28 -6.13 -20.28
C LYS A 189 -5.54 -5.69 -21.53
N ARG A 190 -5.99 -4.60 -22.16
CA ARG A 190 -5.40 -4.09 -23.42
C ARG A 190 -3.98 -3.60 -23.24
N GLU A 191 -3.71 -2.88 -22.14
CA GLU A 191 -2.43 -2.22 -21.87
C GLU A 191 -1.59 -2.98 -20.83
N TRP A 192 -1.90 -4.26 -20.58
CA TRP A 192 -1.33 -5.07 -19.48
C TRP A 192 0.18 -4.94 -19.36
N ASP A 193 0.89 -5.24 -20.45
CA ASP A 193 2.35 -5.20 -20.49
C ASP A 193 2.88 -3.78 -20.21
N SER A 194 2.22 -2.74 -20.73
CA SER A 194 2.67 -1.35 -20.54
C SER A 194 2.35 -0.79 -19.16
N ILE A 195 1.31 -1.29 -18.50
CA ILE A 195 0.96 -0.94 -17.13
C ILE A 195 1.93 -1.60 -16.16
N LEU A 196 2.29 -2.87 -16.41
CA LEU A 196 3.13 -3.65 -15.51
C LEU A 196 4.63 -3.62 -15.82
N SER A 197 5.05 -3.14 -17.00
CA SER A 197 6.47 -3.15 -17.43
C SER A 197 7.46 -2.52 -16.44
N ASP A 198 6.97 -1.56 -15.65
CA ASP A 198 7.81 -0.74 -14.77
C ASP A 198 7.71 -1.19 -13.30
N ALA A 199 6.74 -2.03 -12.96
CA ALA A 199 6.62 -2.59 -11.62
C ALA A 199 7.88 -3.39 -11.24
N PRO A 200 8.43 -4.29 -12.08
CA PRO A 200 9.68 -5.00 -11.78
C PRO A 200 10.93 -4.10 -11.70
N GLN A 201 10.89 -2.90 -12.30
CA GLN A 201 12.03 -1.99 -12.34
C GLN A 201 12.11 -1.12 -11.08
N THR A 202 10.98 -0.93 -10.42
CA THR A 202 10.84 -0.01 -9.29
C THR A 202 10.63 -0.76 -7.98
N LEU A 203 9.86 -1.85 -7.98
CA LEU A 203 9.55 -2.63 -6.79
C LEU A 203 10.73 -3.51 -6.37
N LEU A 204 11.10 -3.41 -5.10
CA LEU A 204 11.97 -4.40 -4.47
C LEU A 204 11.21 -5.72 -4.28
N PRO A 205 11.83 -6.89 -4.52
CA PRO A 205 11.25 -8.16 -4.14
C PRO A 205 10.86 -8.19 -2.66
N THR A 206 9.74 -8.80 -2.32
CA THR A 206 9.22 -8.84 -0.94
C THR A 206 10.24 -9.39 0.05
N ARG A 207 11.01 -10.40 -0.38
CA ARG A 207 12.10 -10.97 0.43
C ARG A 207 13.20 -9.97 0.79
N ASP A 208 13.50 -9.02 -0.11
CA ASP A 208 14.58 -8.06 0.05
C ASP A 208 14.10 -6.92 0.96
N LEU A 209 12.81 -6.51 0.84
CA LEU A 209 12.16 -5.61 1.79
C LEU A 209 12.18 -6.16 3.23
N ILE A 210 11.85 -7.44 3.41
CA ILE A 210 11.92 -8.10 4.72
C ILE A 210 13.36 -8.07 5.26
N ALA A 211 14.36 -8.32 4.40
CA ALA A 211 15.76 -8.31 4.80
C ALA A 211 16.23 -6.91 5.24
N GLU A 212 15.88 -5.86 4.51
CA GLU A 212 16.20 -4.46 4.85
C GLU A 212 15.53 -4.04 6.17
N LEU A 213 14.24 -4.33 6.36
CA LEU A 213 13.53 -4.00 7.60
C LEU A 213 14.15 -4.71 8.81
N LYS A 214 14.45 -6.00 8.68
CA LYS A 214 15.11 -6.79 9.74
C LYS A 214 16.52 -6.29 10.03
N ALA A 215 17.30 -5.89 9.02
CA ALA A 215 18.63 -5.35 9.21
C ALA A 215 18.65 -4.05 10.03
N ALA A 216 17.53 -3.33 10.08
CA ALA A 216 17.35 -2.12 10.86
C ALA A 216 16.52 -2.31 12.13
N ASP A 217 16.33 -3.55 12.60
CA ASP A 217 15.47 -3.91 13.73
C ASP A 217 14.06 -3.29 13.64
N CYS A 218 13.56 -3.10 12.42
CA CYS A 218 12.21 -2.64 12.16
C CYS A 218 11.27 -3.85 12.04
N PRO A 219 10.05 -3.79 12.62
CA PRO A 219 9.06 -4.84 12.45
C PRO A 219 8.80 -5.17 10.97
N SER A 220 8.69 -6.47 10.69
CA SER A 220 8.53 -7.03 9.35
C SER A 220 7.30 -7.93 9.22
N SER A 221 6.50 -8.06 10.29
CA SER A 221 5.26 -8.84 10.26
C SER A 221 4.17 -8.24 11.18
N PHE A 222 2.90 -8.54 10.89
CA PHE A 222 1.79 -8.08 11.74
C PHE A 222 1.89 -8.54 13.20
N PRO A 223 2.30 -9.79 13.51
CA PRO A 223 2.49 -10.20 14.91
C PRO A 223 3.57 -9.41 15.65
N GLU A 224 4.61 -8.93 14.95
CA GLU A 224 5.68 -8.09 15.56
C GLU A 224 5.20 -6.69 15.97
N ILE A 225 4.02 -6.26 15.49
CA ILE A 225 3.35 -5.00 15.86
C ILE A 225 2.03 -5.24 16.62
N ASP A 226 1.90 -6.40 17.27
CA ASP A 226 0.74 -6.80 18.07
C ASP A 226 -0.60 -6.80 17.30
N VAL A 227 -0.57 -7.10 16.00
CA VAL A 227 -1.76 -7.22 15.15
C VAL A 227 -2.11 -8.69 14.92
N THR A 228 -3.32 -9.10 15.34
CA THR A 228 -3.80 -10.48 15.18
C THR A 228 -4.06 -10.83 13.70
N PRO A 229 -4.09 -12.13 13.34
CA PRO A 229 -4.51 -12.60 12.01
C PRO A 229 -5.75 -11.95 11.43
N GLU A 230 -6.84 -11.93 12.20
CA GLU A 230 -8.14 -11.44 11.77
C GLU A 230 -8.08 -9.94 11.53
N ARG A 231 -7.34 -9.22 12.38
CA ARG A 231 -7.15 -7.79 12.26
C ARG A 231 -6.24 -7.42 11.09
N ALA A 232 -5.17 -8.18 10.85
CA ALA A 232 -4.32 -8.02 9.67
C ALA A 232 -5.16 -8.18 8.40
N ARG A 233 -5.97 -9.24 8.32
CA ARG A 233 -6.89 -9.47 7.20
C ARG A 233 -7.85 -8.31 6.98
N ARG A 234 -8.49 -7.81 8.05
CA ARG A 234 -9.34 -6.61 7.98
C ARG A 234 -8.57 -5.38 7.51
N ALA A 235 -7.36 -5.17 8.02
CA ALA A 235 -6.54 -4.02 7.65
C ALA A 235 -6.19 -3.99 6.16
N VAL A 236 -5.88 -5.14 5.56
CA VAL A 236 -5.60 -5.21 4.12
C VAL A 236 -6.88 -4.98 3.29
N ILE A 237 -7.97 -5.66 3.63
CA ILE A 237 -9.19 -5.63 2.80
C ILE A 237 -9.95 -4.30 2.94
N TYR A 238 -10.05 -3.77 4.16
CA TYR A 238 -10.94 -2.65 4.48
C TYR A 238 -10.25 -1.29 4.33
N SER A 239 -8.92 -1.22 4.40
CA SER A 239 -8.19 0.04 4.30
C SER A 239 -8.44 0.81 3.01
N ARG A 240 -8.82 0.13 1.91
CA ARG A 240 -9.21 0.79 0.66
C ARG A 240 -10.40 1.75 0.81
N ASP A 241 -11.27 1.52 1.79
CA ASP A 241 -12.48 2.34 1.99
C ASP A 241 -12.21 3.68 2.67
N ILE A 242 -11.09 3.82 3.40
CA ILE A 242 -10.86 4.97 4.27
C ILE A 242 -10.42 6.23 3.49
N ARG A 243 -10.03 6.07 2.22
CA ARG A 243 -9.58 7.17 1.36
C ARG A 243 -9.75 6.80 -0.11
N ALA A 244 -10.32 7.70 -0.91
CA ALA A 244 -10.42 7.56 -2.36
C ALA A 244 -9.05 7.72 -3.04
N ARG A 245 -8.21 6.69 -2.94
CA ARG A 245 -6.89 6.63 -3.56
C ARG A 245 -6.71 5.26 -4.17
N TYR A 246 -6.77 5.20 -5.49
CA TYR A 246 -6.63 3.93 -6.19
C TYR A 246 -5.22 3.35 -6.04
N THR A 247 -5.14 2.08 -5.66
CA THR A 247 -3.92 1.35 -5.31
C THR A 247 -4.08 -0.11 -5.74
N ILE A 248 -3.06 -0.94 -5.51
CA ILE A 248 -3.12 -2.40 -5.68
C ILE A 248 -4.25 -3.05 -4.86
N LEU A 249 -4.64 -2.46 -3.72
CA LEU A 249 -5.78 -2.93 -2.93
C LEU A 249 -7.10 -2.76 -3.67
N HIS A 250 -7.24 -1.65 -4.40
CA HIS A 250 -8.42 -1.38 -5.22
C HIS A 250 -8.43 -2.28 -6.45
N LEU A 251 -7.30 -2.41 -7.13
CA LEU A 251 -7.20 -3.29 -8.29
C LEU A 251 -7.48 -4.76 -7.92
N GLY A 252 -6.94 -5.26 -6.81
CA GLY A 252 -7.26 -6.59 -6.33
C GLY A 252 -8.76 -6.78 -6.07
N ALA A 253 -9.44 -5.74 -5.58
CA ALA A 253 -10.88 -5.77 -5.35
C ALA A 253 -11.68 -5.74 -6.67
N ASP A 254 -11.27 -4.90 -7.62
CA ASP A 254 -11.85 -4.80 -8.96
C ASP A 254 -11.76 -6.14 -9.72
N LEU A 255 -10.69 -6.90 -9.47
CA LEU A 255 -10.48 -8.25 -10.03
C LEU A 255 -11.21 -9.35 -9.26
N GLY A 256 -11.82 -9.06 -8.10
CA GLY A 256 -12.42 -10.06 -7.22
C GLY A 256 -11.40 -11.01 -6.56
N LEU A 257 -10.13 -10.61 -6.47
CA LEU A 257 -9.02 -11.45 -5.99
C LEU A 257 -8.41 -10.97 -4.68
N LEU A 258 -8.79 -9.79 -4.17
CA LEU A 258 -8.13 -9.20 -3.00
C LEU A 258 -8.19 -10.09 -1.77
N GLU A 259 -9.36 -10.67 -1.48
CA GLU A 259 -9.56 -11.55 -0.33
C GLU A 259 -8.65 -12.78 -0.42
N GLN A 260 -8.63 -13.45 -1.57
CA GLN A 260 -7.77 -14.60 -1.82
C GLN A 260 -6.29 -14.22 -1.68
N TRP A 261 -5.85 -13.14 -2.34
CA TRP A 261 -4.47 -12.71 -2.24
C TRP A 261 -4.08 -12.32 -0.83
N THR A 262 -4.97 -11.65 -0.09
CA THR A 262 -4.73 -11.29 1.31
C THR A 262 -4.44 -12.55 2.12
N ASP A 263 -5.29 -13.57 2.02
CA ASP A 263 -5.13 -14.82 2.79
C ASP A 263 -3.81 -15.52 2.44
N GLU A 264 -3.46 -15.59 1.17
CA GLU A 264 -2.21 -16.23 0.74
C GLU A 264 -0.95 -15.41 1.10
N VAL A 265 -1.04 -14.07 1.13
CA VAL A 265 0.08 -13.18 1.54
C VAL A 265 0.31 -13.25 3.04
N LEU A 266 -0.77 -13.22 3.84
CA LEU A 266 -0.70 -13.37 5.29
C LEU A 266 -0.08 -14.71 5.69
N ALA A 267 -0.48 -15.80 5.03
CA ALA A 267 0.11 -17.12 5.24
C ALA A 267 1.60 -17.18 4.89
N LYS A 268 1.99 -16.58 3.77
CA LYS A 268 3.36 -16.69 3.25
C LYS A 268 4.36 -15.81 4.02
N TYR A 269 4.01 -14.57 4.32
CA TYR A 269 4.99 -13.57 4.76
C TYR A 269 4.78 -13.06 6.18
N HIS A 270 3.62 -13.29 6.76
CA HIS A 270 3.32 -12.84 8.12
C HIS A 270 3.20 -14.01 9.12
N ASN A 271 3.44 -15.26 8.67
CA ASN A 271 3.26 -16.50 9.46
C ASN A 271 1.86 -16.60 10.08
N ILE A 272 0.85 -16.13 9.34
CA ILE A 272 -0.55 -16.11 9.77
C ILE A 272 -1.31 -17.14 8.92
N GLY A 273 -1.65 -18.30 9.49
CA GLY A 273 -2.37 -19.37 8.82
C GLY A 273 -3.15 -20.27 9.77
#